data_AF-A0A9X4PGL1-F1
#
_entry.id   AF-A0A9X4PGL1-F1
#
_cell.length_a   1.000
_cell.length_b   1.000
_cell.length_c   1.000
_cell.angle_alpha   90.00
_cell.angle_beta   90.00
_cell.angle_gamma   90.00
#
_symmetry.space_group_name_H-M   'P 1'
#
loop_
_entity.id
_entity.type
_entity.pdbx_description
1 polymer ?
#
loop_
_entity_poly.entity_id
_entity_poly.type
_entity_poly.pdbx_seq_one_letter_code
_entity_poly.pdbx_strand_id
1 'polypeptide(L)'
;MFILNKLLEVSSNTLKIKEATGFDPANIALIEKNGVAYGLSYQDNGNGTSKVKLLISPLYQSKTYECDIDVNVANEFKGQLSLTLIEDSAEIDKVGIISPEEGINKEGKNHIKGLTFSAYKIKHSTNAPSVEHSGKTKLQKNADNGNSANIGNSYFQPKAVKVDNGNVIVIAHNLKDQTLVSWYLKPNESGTFRALPGKKGITERKLFKFDNPGQLALNENTMLYTQMSKRIIKENQVRKTQIFKFDVAKVVQNLKDRKGANECLLSKKECQIDNKALSLSSKYEISFLQHVKQTKGNDLVAFLAKGQSSNMALPRKSGEKVKTFLL
;
A
#
# COMPACT_ATOMS: atom_id res chain seq x y z
N MET A 1 -26.66 40.57 -7.63
CA MET A 1 -25.55 40.20 -6.71
C MET A 1 -25.67 38.78 -6.12
N PHE A 2 -26.61 37.92 -6.57
CA PHE A 2 -26.73 36.53 -6.10
C PHE A 2 -26.16 35.47 -7.06
N ILE A 3 -25.84 35.85 -8.31
CA ILE A 3 -25.38 34.92 -9.34
C ILE A 3 -23.85 34.70 -9.28
N LEU A 4 -23.09 35.65 -8.72
CA LEU A 4 -21.64 35.53 -8.61
C LEU A 4 -21.18 34.61 -7.47
N ASN A 5 -21.95 34.50 -6.38
CA ASN A 5 -21.60 33.63 -5.26
C ASN A 5 -21.80 32.13 -5.56
N LYS A 6 -22.57 31.78 -6.61
CA LYS A 6 -22.71 30.40 -7.06
C LYS A 6 -21.56 29.93 -7.97
N LEU A 7 -20.76 30.86 -8.50
CA LEU A 7 -19.57 30.54 -9.32
C LEU A 7 -18.28 30.41 -8.47
N LEU A 8 -18.31 30.89 -7.23
CA LEU A 8 -17.16 30.93 -6.31
C LEU A 8 -17.43 30.16 -5.02
N GLU A 9 -18.28 29.13 -5.06
CA GLU A 9 -18.17 28.04 -4.08
C GLU A 9 -16.82 27.35 -4.32
N VAL A 10 -15.75 27.94 -3.79
CA VAL A 10 -14.54 27.21 -3.44
C VAL A 10 -15.04 26.11 -2.51
N SER A 11 -15.17 24.89 -3.04
CA SER A 11 -15.67 23.78 -2.25
C SER A 11 -14.79 23.70 -1.00
N SER A 12 -15.39 23.60 0.18
CA SER A 12 -14.68 23.46 1.46
C SER A 12 -13.73 22.25 1.51
N ASN A 13 -13.75 21.43 0.45
CA ASN A 13 -12.96 20.22 0.27
C ASN A 13 -11.69 20.46 -0.59
N THR A 14 -11.50 21.67 -1.13
CA THR A 14 -10.29 22.04 -1.88
C THR A 14 -9.15 22.31 -0.92
N LEU A 15 -8.04 21.59 -1.08
CA LEU A 15 -6.89 21.66 -0.20
C LEU A 15 -5.88 22.70 -0.69
N LYS A 16 -5.16 23.30 0.27
CA LYS A 16 -4.11 24.28 -0.03
C LYS A 16 -2.87 23.59 -0.58
N ILE A 17 -2.41 24.08 -1.72
CA ILE A 17 -1.23 23.56 -2.43
C ILE A 17 -0.17 24.65 -2.50
N LYS A 18 1.08 24.26 -2.40
CA LYS A 18 2.23 25.14 -2.61
C LYS A 18 3.35 24.38 -3.31
N GLU A 19 4.27 25.11 -3.94
CA GLU A 19 5.49 24.55 -4.51
C GLU A 19 6.37 23.97 -3.38
N ALA A 20 6.88 22.76 -3.59
CA ALA A 20 7.75 22.07 -2.66
C ALA A 20 9.19 22.59 -2.80
N THR A 21 9.76 23.13 -1.71
CA THR A 21 11.15 23.61 -1.65
C THR A 21 11.98 22.69 -0.75
N GLY A 22 13.23 22.40 -1.13
CA GLY A 22 14.15 21.56 -0.34
C GLY A 22 13.79 20.06 -0.31
N PHE A 23 13.22 19.56 -1.41
CA PHE A 23 12.72 18.19 -1.54
C PHE A 23 13.86 17.15 -1.69
N ASP A 24 13.90 16.16 -0.80
CA ASP A 24 14.76 14.96 -0.90
C ASP A 24 13.89 13.72 -1.22
N PRO A 25 14.09 13.07 -2.38
CA PRO A 25 13.26 11.97 -2.85
C PRO A 25 13.42 10.63 -2.09
N ALA A 26 14.30 10.54 -1.09
CA ALA A 26 14.73 9.27 -0.50
C ALA A 26 13.63 8.40 0.19
N ASN A 27 12.43 8.93 0.46
CA ASN A 27 11.43 8.25 1.31
C ASN A 27 10.01 8.19 0.71
N ILE A 28 9.89 8.04 -0.60
CA ILE A 28 8.62 8.26 -1.30
C ILE A 28 8.09 6.98 -1.92
N ALA A 29 6.87 6.59 -1.55
CA ALA A 29 6.07 5.67 -2.36
C ALA A 29 5.62 6.43 -3.61
N LEU A 30 6.31 6.22 -4.74
CA LEU A 30 6.06 6.90 -5.99
C LEU A 30 5.13 6.09 -6.89
N ILE A 31 4.14 6.77 -7.48
CA ILE A 31 3.35 6.23 -8.60
C ILE A 31 3.45 7.23 -9.74
N GLU A 32 3.87 6.75 -10.91
CA GLU A 32 4.01 7.57 -12.11
C GLU A 32 3.07 7.05 -13.20
N LYS A 33 2.25 7.95 -13.77
CA LYS A 33 1.33 7.64 -14.88
C LYS A 33 1.00 8.93 -15.63
N ASN A 34 0.81 8.83 -16.95
CA ASN A 34 0.42 9.96 -17.81
C ASN A 34 1.27 11.24 -17.63
N GLY A 35 2.56 11.07 -17.34
CA GLY A 35 3.46 12.19 -17.15
C GLY A 35 3.28 12.93 -15.83
N VAL A 36 2.63 12.34 -14.83
CA VAL A 36 2.55 12.89 -13.47
C VAL A 36 3.02 11.84 -12.47
N ALA A 37 3.88 12.27 -11.54
CA ALA A 37 4.33 11.46 -10.42
C ALA A 37 3.65 11.91 -9.13
N TYR A 38 3.13 10.95 -8.38
CA TYR A 38 2.51 11.16 -7.07
C TYR A 38 3.35 10.51 -5.97
N GLY A 39 3.40 11.14 -4.81
CA GLY A 39 4.17 10.63 -3.68
C GLY A 39 3.62 11.09 -2.34
N LEU A 40 4.18 10.54 -1.26
CA LEU A 40 3.94 11.02 0.11
C LEU A 40 5.24 11.57 0.70
N SER A 41 5.17 12.74 1.33
CA SER A 41 6.25 13.26 2.19
C SER A 41 5.78 13.40 3.63
N TYR A 42 6.75 13.49 4.53
CA TYR A 42 6.55 13.57 5.96
C TYR A 42 7.27 14.80 6.51
N GLN A 43 6.54 15.67 7.18
CA GLN A 43 7.08 16.79 7.93
C GLN A 43 7.01 16.47 9.42
N ASP A 44 8.16 16.40 10.09
CA ASP A 44 8.21 16.13 11.53
C ASP A 44 7.55 17.26 12.33
N ASN A 45 6.69 16.90 13.28
CA ASN A 45 6.02 17.84 14.18
C ASN A 45 6.84 18.09 15.47
N GLY A 46 7.93 17.35 15.71
CA GLY A 46 8.78 17.47 16.90
C GLY A 46 8.21 16.79 18.15
N ASN A 47 7.06 16.11 18.04
CA ASN A 47 6.37 15.45 19.15
C ASN A 47 6.25 13.92 18.97
N GLY A 48 7.10 13.33 18.12
CA GLY A 48 7.03 11.91 17.76
C GLY A 48 5.99 11.57 16.70
N THR A 49 5.30 12.56 16.14
CA THR A 49 4.43 12.40 14.97
C THR A 49 4.95 13.22 13.79
N SER A 50 4.51 12.87 12.60
CA SER A 50 4.74 13.65 11.39
C SER A 50 3.45 13.92 10.67
N LYS A 51 3.34 15.13 10.15
CA LYS A 51 2.34 15.52 9.18
C LYS A 51 2.64 14.88 7.83
N VAL A 52 1.64 14.26 7.23
CA VAL A 52 1.72 13.64 5.91
C VAL A 52 1.29 14.66 4.86
N LYS A 53 2.04 14.74 3.76
CA LYS A 53 1.68 15.56 2.60
C LYS A 53 1.63 14.72 1.33
N LEU A 54 0.68 15.05 0.46
CA LEU A 54 0.63 14.53 -0.89
C LEU A 54 1.53 15.37 -1.79
N LEU A 55 2.42 14.71 -2.51
CA LEU A 55 3.28 15.29 -3.52
C LEU A 55 2.71 15.05 -4.90
N ILE A 56 2.79 16.07 -5.75
CA ILE A 56 2.32 16.05 -7.13
C ILE A 56 3.42 16.67 -7.98
N SER A 57 4.02 15.88 -8.87
CA SER A 57 5.09 16.31 -9.75
C SER A 57 4.69 16.03 -11.20
N PRO A 58 4.05 17.00 -11.89
CA PRO A 58 3.75 16.87 -13.30
C PRO A 58 5.05 16.99 -14.10
N LEU A 59 5.45 15.96 -14.86
CA LEU A 59 6.73 15.92 -15.59
C LEU A 59 6.84 16.99 -16.70
N TYR A 60 5.71 17.53 -17.16
CA TYR A 60 5.67 18.65 -18.09
C TYR A 60 5.97 20.00 -17.41
N GLN A 61 6.09 20.03 -16.08
CA GLN A 61 6.52 21.15 -15.27
C GLN A 61 7.79 20.77 -14.51
N SER A 62 8.79 21.64 -14.48
CA SER A 62 9.98 21.44 -13.63
C SER A 62 9.70 21.76 -12.15
N LYS A 63 8.47 21.48 -11.68
CA LYS A 63 7.97 21.87 -10.36
C LYS A 63 7.28 20.69 -9.68
N THR A 64 7.52 20.57 -8.39
CA THR A 64 6.79 19.64 -7.52
C THR A 64 5.94 20.46 -6.57
N TYR A 65 4.70 20.03 -6.37
CA TYR A 65 3.74 20.65 -5.48
C TYR A 65 3.51 19.73 -4.29
N GLU A 66 3.28 20.33 -3.12
CA GLU A 66 2.86 19.62 -1.92
C GLU A 66 1.52 20.14 -1.40
N CYS A 67 0.73 19.22 -0.85
CA CYS A 67 -0.58 19.45 -0.30
C CYS A 67 -0.67 18.80 1.08
N ASP A 68 -1.11 19.55 2.09
CA ASP A 68 -1.48 18.97 3.39
C ASP A 68 -2.75 18.13 3.19
N ILE A 69 -2.74 16.88 3.67
CA ILE A 69 -3.91 15.98 3.59
C ILE A 69 -4.61 15.79 4.93
N ASP A 70 -4.28 16.63 5.92
CA ASP A 70 -4.83 16.61 7.28
C ASP A 70 -4.65 15.26 8.01
N VAL A 71 -3.55 14.57 7.70
CA VAL A 71 -3.17 13.31 8.35
C VAL A 71 -1.88 13.53 9.12
N ASN A 72 -1.91 13.22 10.42
CA ASN A 72 -0.72 13.03 11.23
C ASN A 72 -0.54 11.55 11.52
N VAL A 73 0.70 11.09 11.52
CA VAL A 73 1.06 9.69 11.81
C VAL A 73 2.23 9.65 12.79
N ALA A 74 2.22 8.73 13.74
CA ALA A 74 3.37 8.46 14.59
C ALA A 74 4.59 8.11 13.73
N ASN A 75 5.77 8.59 14.15
CA ASN A 75 6.99 8.44 13.38
C ASN A 75 7.35 6.96 13.09
N GLU A 76 6.97 6.05 13.99
CA GLU A 76 7.12 4.60 13.83
C GLU A 76 6.24 3.99 12.73
N PHE A 77 5.16 4.68 12.31
CA PHE A 77 4.22 4.19 11.29
C PHE A 77 4.34 4.90 9.95
N LYS A 78 5.37 5.74 9.71
CA LYS A 78 5.59 6.41 8.42
C LYS A 78 5.56 5.44 7.23
N GLY A 79 6.15 4.26 7.36
CA GLY A 79 6.15 3.21 6.32
C GLY A 79 4.87 2.39 6.20
N GLN A 80 3.82 2.73 6.94
CA GLN A 80 2.53 2.00 6.97
C GLN A 80 1.43 2.69 6.17
N LEU A 81 1.79 3.73 5.40
CA LEU A 81 0.89 4.35 4.43
C LEU A 81 1.05 3.71 3.05
N SER A 82 0.00 3.76 2.24
CA SER A 82 0.04 3.32 0.86
C SER A 82 -0.70 4.30 -0.04
N LEU A 83 -0.09 4.59 -1.18
CA LEU A 83 -0.68 5.37 -2.27
C LEU A 83 -1.18 4.41 -3.36
N THR A 84 -2.22 4.80 -4.10
CA THR A 84 -2.69 4.11 -5.31
C THR A 84 -3.29 5.12 -6.30
N LEU A 85 -3.16 4.87 -7.60
CA LEU A 85 -3.81 5.66 -8.64
C LEU A 85 -5.10 4.96 -9.08
N ILE A 86 -6.23 5.63 -8.93
CA ILE A 86 -7.58 5.08 -9.13
C ILE A 86 -8.11 5.45 -10.51
N GLU A 87 -7.98 6.71 -10.90
CA GLU A 87 -8.36 7.23 -12.21
C GLU A 87 -7.22 8.10 -12.69
N ASP A 88 -6.94 8.02 -13.98
CA ASP A 88 -5.88 8.76 -14.62
C ASP A 88 -6.40 9.24 -15.97
N SER A 89 -6.34 10.55 -16.20
CA SER A 89 -6.79 11.17 -17.45
C SER A 89 -5.94 12.39 -17.78
N ALA A 90 -6.17 13.01 -18.94
CA ALA A 90 -5.42 14.22 -19.30
C ALA A 90 -5.69 15.38 -18.33
N GLU A 91 -6.92 15.48 -17.80
CA GLU A 91 -7.39 16.65 -17.04
C GLU A 91 -7.51 16.40 -15.54
N ILE A 92 -7.96 15.21 -15.15
CA ILE A 92 -8.27 14.88 -13.76
C ILE A 92 -7.78 13.49 -13.43
N ASP A 93 -6.94 13.42 -12.41
CA ASP A 93 -6.53 12.18 -11.78
C ASP A 93 -7.25 11.99 -10.45
N LYS A 94 -7.34 10.74 -10.01
CA LYS A 94 -7.89 10.38 -8.70
C LYS A 94 -6.93 9.44 -8.00
N VAL A 95 -6.45 9.85 -6.84
CA VAL A 95 -5.52 9.06 -6.02
C VAL A 95 -6.20 8.59 -4.74
N GLY A 96 -5.80 7.42 -4.26
CA GLY A 96 -6.21 6.85 -2.98
C GLY A 96 -5.02 6.77 -2.04
N ILE A 97 -5.21 7.17 -0.78
CA ILE A 97 -4.22 7.08 0.28
C ILE A 97 -4.81 6.23 1.41
N ILE A 98 -4.08 5.20 1.81
CA ILE A 98 -4.37 4.43 3.02
C ILE A 98 -3.52 4.98 4.16
N SER A 99 -4.19 5.39 5.23
CA SER A 99 -3.58 5.90 6.45
C SER A 99 -3.88 4.97 7.64
N PRO A 100 -2.93 4.76 8.56
CA PRO A 100 -3.19 4.00 9.78
C PRO A 100 -4.14 4.75 10.72
N GLU A 101 -5.04 4.01 11.37
CA GLU A 101 -5.73 4.50 12.57
C GLU A 101 -5.00 3.95 13.80
N GLU A 102 -4.42 4.85 14.58
CA GLU A 102 -3.59 4.49 15.73
C GLU A 102 -4.43 4.16 16.97
N GLY A 103 -3.90 3.27 17.80
CA GLY A 103 -4.45 2.91 19.09
C GLY A 103 -3.38 2.41 20.04
N ILE A 104 -3.72 2.39 21.32
CA ILE A 104 -2.88 1.86 22.39
C ILE A 104 -3.47 0.52 22.82
N ASN A 105 -2.64 -0.53 22.86
CA ASN A 105 -3.08 -1.85 23.31
C ASN A 105 -3.07 -1.94 24.85
N LYS A 106 -3.46 -3.09 25.41
CA LYS A 106 -3.50 -3.30 26.87
C LYS A 106 -2.13 -3.20 27.56
N GLU A 107 -1.05 -3.37 26.81
CA GLU A 107 0.34 -3.27 27.29
C GLU A 107 0.91 -1.85 27.16
N GLY A 108 0.09 -0.88 26.76
CA GLY A 108 0.55 0.50 26.54
C GLY A 108 1.32 0.71 25.25
N LYS A 109 1.35 -0.26 24.33
CA LYS A 109 2.07 -0.16 23.06
C LYS A 109 1.17 0.36 21.95
N ASN A 110 1.73 1.24 21.12
CA ASN A 110 1.07 1.71 19.92
C ASN A 110 0.89 0.58 18.91
N HIS A 111 -0.24 0.60 18.22
CA HIS A 111 -0.56 -0.30 17.14
C HIS A 111 -1.58 0.34 16.18
N ILE A 112 -1.71 -0.25 15.00
CA ILE A 112 -2.67 0.20 13.99
C ILE A 112 -3.98 -0.57 14.19
N LYS A 113 -4.94 0.01 14.91
CA LYS A 113 -6.22 -0.65 15.24
C LYS A 113 -7.19 -0.74 14.07
N GLY A 114 -6.97 0.10 13.05
CA GLY A 114 -7.80 0.26 11.86
C GLY A 114 -7.02 0.93 10.74
N LEU A 115 -7.61 1.03 9.56
CA LEU A 115 -7.06 1.83 8.46
C LEU A 115 -8.17 2.77 7.95
N THR A 116 -7.78 3.89 7.37
CA THR A 116 -8.68 4.76 6.61
C THR A 116 -8.19 4.87 5.17
N PHE A 117 -9.08 4.67 4.21
CA PHE A 117 -8.85 4.97 2.80
C PHE A 117 -9.44 6.34 2.47
N SER A 118 -8.61 7.29 2.05
CA SER A 118 -9.02 8.61 1.61
C SER A 118 -8.78 8.76 0.11
N ALA A 119 -9.75 9.30 -0.61
CA ALA A 119 -9.65 9.57 -2.04
C ALA A 119 -9.53 11.07 -2.32
N TYR A 120 -8.67 11.43 -3.26
CA TYR A 120 -8.41 12.81 -3.66
C TYR A 120 -8.51 12.93 -5.18
N LYS A 121 -9.24 13.94 -5.65
CA LYS A 121 -9.28 14.34 -7.07
C LYS A 121 -8.22 15.41 -7.30
N ILE A 122 -7.46 15.28 -8.37
CA ILE A 122 -6.36 16.16 -8.72
C ILE A 122 -6.65 16.69 -10.12
N LYS A 123 -7.04 17.96 -10.21
CA LYS A 123 -7.23 18.61 -11.50
C LYS A 123 -5.89 19.17 -11.96
N HIS A 124 -5.48 18.78 -13.16
CA HIS A 124 -4.27 19.25 -13.80
C HIS A 124 -4.48 20.67 -14.32
N SER A 125 -3.42 21.47 -14.27
CA SER A 125 -3.42 22.84 -14.74
C SER A 125 -2.00 23.26 -15.12
N THR A 126 -1.88 24.19 -16.04
CA THR A 126 -0.61 24.75 -16.50
C THR A 126 0.08 25.60 -15.44
N ASN A 127 -0.65 26.08 -14.43
CA ASN A 127 -0.10 26.96 -13.38
C ASN A 127 0.23 26.19 -12.09
N ALA A 128 -0.77 25.54 -11.50
CA ALA A 128 -0.64 24.69 -10.32
C ALA A 128 -1.82 23.72 -10.27
N PRO A 129 -1.63 22.45 -9.89
CA PRO A 129 -2.73 21.51 -9.73
C PRO A 129 -3.68 21.99 -8.63
N SER A 130 -4.94 21.54 -8.68
CA SER A 130 -5.89 21.68 -7.57
C SER A 130 -6.26 20.32 -7.01
N VAL A 131 -6.32 20.19 -5.69
CA VAL A 131 -6.59 18.92 -5.00
C VAL A 131 -7.88 19.06 -4.21
N GLU A 132 -8.79 18.11 -4.40
CA GLU A 132 -10.07 18.04 -3.70
C GLU A 132 -10.20 16.71 -2.97
N HIS A 133 -10.43 16.74 -1.66
CA HIS A 133 -10.72 15.54 -0.89
C HIS A 133 -12.13 15.02 -1.24
N SER A 134 -12.18 13.86 -1.87
CA SER A 134 -13.42 13.26 -2.38
C SER A 134 -14.14 12.41 -1.34
N GLY A 135 -13.47 11.94 -0.30
CA GLY A 135 -14.11 11.20 0.79
C GLY A 135 -13.19 10.18 1.45
N LYS A 136 -13.64 9.68 2.60
CA LYS A 136 -12.92 8.70 3.42
C LYS A 136 -13.77 7.48 3.76
N THR A 137 -13.12 6.33 3.85
CA THR A 137 -13.73 5.04 4.18
C THR A 137 -12.90 4.35 5.25
N LYS A 138 -13.53 4.02 6.38
CA LYS A 138 -12.88 3.22 7.41
C LYS A 138 -12.79 1.76 6.99
N LEU A 139 -11.63 1.16 7.22
CA LEU A 139 -11.32 -0.23 6.94
C LEU A 139 -10.98 -0.92 8.26
N GLN A 140 -11.93 -1.72 8.71
CA GLN A 140 -11.84 -2.52 9.93
C GLN A 140 -12.61 -3.82 9.69
N LYS A 141 -12.66 -4.69 10.70
CA LYS A 141 -13.28 -6.01 10.54
C LYS A 141 -14.78 -5.93 10.23
N ASN A 142 -15.50 -5.07 10.93
CA ASN A 142 -16.94 -4.87 10.76
C ASN A 142 -17.27 -3.42 10.36
N ALA A 143 -18.30 -3.21 9.54
CA ALA A 143 -18.78 -1.86 9.18
C ALA A 143 -19.25 -1.05 10.40
N ASP A 144 -19.76 -1.72 11.44
CA ASP A 144 -20.11 -1.08 12.71
C ASP A 144 -18.86 -0.85 13.56
N ASN A 145 -18.53 0.42 13.83
CA ASN A 145 -17.38 0.83 14.62
C ASN A 145 -17.41 0.30 16.05
N GLY A 146 -18.61 0.20 16.65
CA GLY A 146 -18.78 -0.28 18.03
C GLY A 146 -18.68 -1.80 18.17
N ASN A 147 -18.53 -2.52 17.06
CA ASN A 147 -18.54 -3.98 17.07
C ASN A 147 -17.30 -4.55 17.77
N SER A 148 -17.51 -5.49 18.69
CA SER A 148 -16.42 -6.14 19.45
C SER A 148 -15.42 -6.89 18.56
N ALA A 149 -15.81 -7.29 17.34
CA ALA A 149 -14.89 -7.88 16.37
C ALA A 149 -13.75 -6.94 15.95
N ASN A 150 -13.92 -5.62 16.11
CA ASN A 150 -12.89 -4.63 15.80
C ASN A 150 -11.81 -4.53 16.89
N ILE A 151 -12.08 -5.01 18.11
CA ILE A 151 -11.21 -4.84 19.27
C ILE A 151 -9.92 -5.65 19.10
N GLY A 152 -8.78 -4.98 19.33
CA GLY A 152 -7.45 -5.60 19.35
C GLY A 152 -6.91 -6.01 17.98
N ASN A 153 -7.56 -5.63 16.88
CA ASN A 153 -6.97 -5.80 15.55
C ASN A 153 -5.67 -4.99 15.46
N SER A 154 -4.73 -5.48 14.68
CA SER A 154 -3.45 -4.82 14.44
C SER A 154 -3.10 -5.02 12.98
N TYR A 155 -3.23 -3.95 12.18
CA TYR A 155 -2.98 -4.01 10.74
C TYR A 155 -1.55 -3.64 10.40
N PHE A 156 -1.01 -4.24 9.34
CA PHE A 156 0.38 -4.01 8.93
C PHE A 156 0.57 -4.13 7.41
N GLN A 157 1.40 -3.24 6.87
CA GLN A 157 1.75 -3.09 5.46
C GLN A 157 0.53 -3.06 4.54
N PRO A 158 -0.38 -2.09 4.70
CA PRO A 158 -1.51 -1.98 3.80
C PRO A 158 -1.02 -1.66 2.37
N LYS A 159 -1.73 -2.19 1.37
CA LYS A 159 -1.52 -1.95 -0.06
C LYS A 159 -2.87 -1.79 -0.74
N ALA A 160 -3.00 -0.82 -1.65
CA ALA A 160 -4.19 -0.62 -2.45
C ALA A 160 -3.91 -0.82 -3.94
N VAL A 161 -4.87 -1.43 -4.63
CA VAL A 161 -4.82 -1.66 -6.07
C VAL A 161 -6.16 -1.31 -6.70
N LYS A 162 -6.11 -0.54 -7.79
CA LYS A 162 -7.25 -0.27 -8.67
C LYS A 162 -7.67 -1.55 -9.38
N VAL A 163 -8.97 -1.78 -9.47
CA VAL A 163 -9.57 -2.88 -10.21
C VAL A 163 -10.73 -2.34 -11.08
N ASP A 164 -11.32 -3.17 -11.93
CA ASP A 164 -12.30 -2.75 -12.95
C ASP A 164 -13.39 -1.82 -12.42
N ASN A 165 -13.82 -0.87 -13.25
CA ASN A 165 -14.87 0.13 -12.95
C ASN A 165 -14.53 1.06 -11.76
N GLY A 166 -13.26 1.45 -11.61
CA GLY A 166 -12.83 2.40 -10.57
C GLY A 166 -12.94 1.87 -9.14
N ASN A 167 -13.14 0.56 -8.98
CA ASN A 167 -13.15 -0.12 -7.69
C ASN A 167 -11.72 -0.23 -7.16
N VAL A 168 -11.58 -0.41 -5.85
CA VAL A 168 -10.27 -0.55 -5.20
C VAL A 168 -10.30 -1.76 -4.27
N ILE A 169 -9.24 -2.56 -4.29
CA ILE A 169 -8.98 -3.53 -3.24
C ILE A 169 -7.89 -2.98 -2.33
N VAL A 170 -8.13 -3.06 -1.02
CA VAL A 170 -7.10 -2.85 0.00
C VAL A 170 -6.74 -4.19 0.61
N ILE A 171 -5.46 -4.50 0.71
CA ILE A 171 -4.91 -5.70 1.33
C ILE A 171 -4.00 -5.28 2.47
N ALA A 172 -4.06 -5.98 3.60
CA ALA A 172 -3.15 -5.77 4.72
C ALA A 172 -2.96 -7.08 5.51
N HIS A 173 -1.91 -7.16 6.32
CA HIS A 173 -1.85 -8.17 7.37
C HIS A 173 -2.76 -7.76 8.52
N ASN A 174 -3.47 -8.71 9.12
CA ASN A 174 -4.06 -8.60 10.45
C ASN A 174 -3.25 -9.49 11.40
N LEU A 175 -2.39 -8.87 12.22
CA LEU A 175 -1.44 -9.56 13.09
C LEU A 175 -2.12 -10.30 14.26
N LYS A 176 -3.30 -9.84 14.70
CA LYS A 176 -4.09 -10.50 15.75
C LYS A 176 -4.55 -11.88 15.30
N ASP A 177 -5.18 -11.93 14.13
CA ASP A 177 -5.75 -13.15 13.57
C ASP A 177 -4.69 -13.96 12.78
N GLN A 178 -3.47 -13.43 12.63
CA GLN A 178 -2.39 -13.97 11.79
C GLN A 178 -2.87 -14.28 10.37
N THR A 179 -3.57 -13.32 9.76
CA THR A 179 -4.19 -13.49 8.43
C THR A 179 -3.86 -12.35 7.50
N LEU A 180 -3.64 -12.66 6.23
CA LEU A 180 -3.71 -11.65 5.19
C LEU A 180 -5.19 -11.39 4.90
N VAL A 181 -5.59 -10.13 4.93
CA VAL A 181 -6.98 -9.72 4.80
C VAL A 181 -7.15 -8.68 3.69
N SER A 182 -8.39 -8.49 3.26
CA SER A 182 -8.73 -7.53 2.23
C SER A 182 -10.08 -6.86 2.45
N TRP A 183 -10.23 -5.67 1.85
CA TRP A 183 -11.49 -4.94 1.71
C TRP A 183 -11.72 -4.62 0.24
N TYR A 184 -12.96 -4.79 -0.19
CA TYR A 184 -13.42 -4.37 -1.52
C TYR A 184 -14.14 -3.03 -1.42
N LEU A 185 -13.61 -2.00 -2.06
CA LEU A 185 -14.13 -0.63 -2.04
C LEU A 185 -14.78 -0.32 -3.38
N LYS A 186 -16.07 0.03 -3.33
CA LYS A 186 -16.84 0.46 -4.49
C LYS A 186 -17.05 1.98 -4.43
N PRO A 187 -16.79 2.73 -5.52
CA PRO A 187 -17.17 4.13 -5.58
C PRO A 187 -18.70 4.26 -5.63
N ASN A 188 -19.25 5.26 -4.97
CA ASN A 188 -20.64 5.67 -5.13
C ASN A 188 -20.75 6.82 -6.15
N GLU A 189 -21.97 7.31 -6.36
CA GLU A 189 -22.27 8.38 -7.33
C GLU A 189 -21.56 9.70 -7.01
N SER A 190 -21.28 9.99 -5.73
CA SER A 190 -20.51 11.18 -5.34
C SER A 190 -18.99 10.99 -5.49
N GLY A 191 -18.55 9.80 -5.90
CA GLY A 191 -17.14 9.45 -6.05
C GLY A 191 -16.44 9.09 -4.73
N THR A 192 -17.17 9.04 -3.61
CA THR A 192 -16.67 8.51 -2.34
C THR A 192 -16.69 6.98 -2.36
N PHE A 193 -15.89 6.34 -1.51
CA PHE A 193 -15.82 4.88 -1.47
C PHE A 193 -16.65 4.31 -0.32
N ARG A 194 -17.19 3.11 -0.55
CA ARG A 194 -17.79 2.28 0.50
C ARG A 194 -17.17 0.90 0.48
N ALA A 195 -16.78 0.42 1.65
CA ALA A 195 -16.38 -0.97 1.83
C ALA A 195 -17.62 -1.87 1.72
N LEU A 196 -17.56 -2.88 0.85
CA LEU A 196 -18.68 -3.78 0.60
C LEU A 196 -18.91 -4.69 1.83
N PRO A 197 -20.05 -4.57 2.54
CA PRO A 197 -20.34 -5.42 3.68
C PRO A 197 -20.69 -6.84 3.22
N GLY A 198 -20.25 -7.82 4.01
CA GLY A 198 -20.63 -9.22 3.90
C GLY A 198 -21.68 -9.60 4.93
N LYS A 199 -21.73 -10.90 5.26
CA LYS A 199 -22.61 -11.42 6.31
C LYS A 199 -22.33 -10.71 7.65
N LYS A 200 -23.38 -10.36 8.38
CA LYS A 200 -23.31 -9.72 9.71
C LYS A 200 -22.49 -8.41 9.73
N GLY A 201 -22.45 -7.68 8.61
CA GLY A 201 -21.73 -6.41 8.51
C GLY A 201 -20.21 -6.52 8.42
N ILE A 202 -19.65 -7.74 8.32
CA ILE A 202 -18.21 -7.92 8.19
C ILE A 202 -17.74 -7.38 6.83
N THR A 203 -16.83 -6.43 6.82
CA THR A 203 -16.26 -5.82 5.60
C THR A 203 -14.89 -6.41 5.26
N GLU A 204 -14.14 -6.87 6.26
CA GLU A 204 -12.88 -7.59 6.09
C GLU A 204 -13.10 -8.99 5.49
N ARG A 205 -12.19 -9.43 4.62
CA ARG A 205 -12.20 -10.76 4.00
C ARG A 205 -10.84 -11.41 4.14
N LYS A 206 -10.82 -12.60 4.74
CA LYS A 206 -9.59 -13.37 4.94
C LYS A 206 -9.15 -13.95 3.61
N LEU A 207 -7.90 -13.70 3.23
CA LEU A 207 -7.27 -14.31 2.07
C LEU A 207 -6.65 -15.65 2.46
N PHE A 208 -5.77 -15.66 3.47
CA PHE A 208 -5.14 -16.85 4.05
C PHE A 208 -4.54 -16.55 5.44
N LYS A 209 -4.16 -17.60 6.18
CA LYS A 209 -3.39 -17.52 7.43
C LYS A 209 -1.89 -17.62 7.17
N PHE A 210 -1.10 -16.97 8.00
CA PHE A 210 0.37 -17.03 7.98
C PHE A 210 0.91 -17.33 9.38
N ASP A 211 2.06 -17.98 9.49
CA ASP A 211 2.73 -18.17 10.80
C ASP A 211 3.53 -16.91 11.19
N ASN A 212 4.16 -16.28 10.21
CA ASN A 212 4.87 -15.00 10.35
C ASN A 212 4.44 -14.05 9.23
N PRO A 213 4.31 -12.74 9.52
CA PRO A 213 3.97 -11.76 8.51
C PRO A 213 5.05 -11.72 7.43
N GLY A 214 4.62 -11.62 6.17
CA GLY A 214 5.51 -11.54 5.03
C GLY A 214 5.73 -10.10 4.59
N GLN A 215 6.34 -9.92 3.42
CA GLN A 215 6.39 -8.62 2.74
C GLN A 215 5.40 -8.61 1.57
N LEU A 216 4.70 -7.50 1.40
CA LEU A 216 3.79 -7.27 0.27
C LEU A 216 4.42 -6.28 -0.73
N ALA A 217 4.45 -6.68 -2.00
CA ALA A 217 4.81 -5.81 -3.11
C ALA A 217 3.74 -5.89 -4.20
N LEU A 218 3.40 -4.76 -4.80
CA LEU A 218 2.45 -4.67 -5.91
C LEU A 218 3.23 -4.42 -7.19
N ASN A 219 2.93 -5.19 -8.22
CA ASN A 219 3.36 -4.91 -9.59
C ASN A 219 2.11 -4.87 -10.46
N GLU A 220 1.66 -3.66 -10.79
CA GLU A 220 0.37 -3.41 -11.45
C GLU A 220 -0.79 -4.14 -10.73
N ASN A 221 -1.46 -5.07 -11.42
CA ASN A 221 -2.57 -5.88 -10.89
C ASN A 221 -2.11 -7.23 -10.31
N THR A 222 -0.81 -7.38 -10.05
CA THR A 222 -0.24 -8.57 -9.41
C THR A 222 0.21 -8.24 -7.99
N MET A 223 -0.22 -9.05 -7.02
CA MET A 223 0.35 -9.01 -5.67
C MET A 223 1.47 -10.06 -5.54
N LEU A 224 2.65 -9.62 -5.12
CA LEU A 224 3.74 -10.46 -4.65
C LEU A 224 3.74 -10.48 -3.13
N TYR A 225 3.75 -11.67 -2.55
CA TYR A 225 3.83 -11.90 -1.12
C TYR A 225 5.04 -12.77 -0.84
N THR A 226 6.00 -12.26 -0.06
CA THR A 226 7.19 -13.03 0.31
C THR A 226 7.11 -13.44 1.76
N GLN A 227 7.38 -14.71 2.05
CA GLN A 227 7.38 -15.26 3.38
C GLN A 227 8.69 -16.00 3.64
N MET A 228 9.40 -15.61 4.70
CA MET A 228 10.55 -16.37 5.13
C MET A 228 10.12 -17.59 5.92
N SER A 229 10.52 -18.77 5.46
CA SER A 229 10.44 -20.02 6.21
C SER A 229 11.83 -20.36 6.77
N LYS A 230 11.88 -20.69 8.06
CA LYS A 230 13.05 -21.33 8.67
C LYS A 230 12.79 -22.83 8.65
N ARG A 231 13.51 -23.59 7.82
CA ARG A 231 13.54 -25.05 7.93
C ARG A 231 14.92 -25.46 8.42
N ILE A 232 14.97 -26.00 9.63
CA ILE A 232 16.19 -26.61 10.16
C ILE A 232 16.20 -28.05 9.65
N ILE A 233 17.16 -28.39 8.78
CA ILE A 233 17.36 -29.76 8.31
C ILE A 233 18.79 -30.13 8.69
N LYS A 234 18.94 -31.03 9.67
CA LYS A 234 20.20 -31.62 10.18
C LYS A 234 21.38 -30.63 10.26
N GLU A 235 21.57 -30.04 11.44
CA GLU A 235 22.71 -29.19 11.85
C GLU A 235 22.97 -27.90 11.04
N ASN A 236 22.38 -27.75 9.84
CA ASN A 236 22.42 -26.53 9.04
C ASN A 236 21.08 -25.81 9.09
N GLN A 237 21.09 -24.55 9.53
CA GLN A 237 19.92 -23.68 9.41
C GLN A 237 19.77 -23.22 7.96
N VAL A 238 18.79 -23.76 7.25
CA VAL A 238 18.44 -23.27 5.91
C VAL A 238 17.28 -22.27 6.04
N ARG A 239 17.53 -21.02 5.66
CA ARG A 239 16.47 -20.02 5.46
C ARG A 239 16.00 -20.12 4.02
N LYS A 240 14.71 -20.42 3.83
CA LYS A 240 14.07 -20.42 2.51
C LYS A 240 13.06 -19.29 2.47
N THR A 241 13.23 -18.36 1.54
CA THR A 241 12.20 -17.36 1.25
C THR A 241 11.28 -17.92 0.17
N GLN A 242 10.00 -18.04 0.50
CA GLN A 242 8.95 -18.38 -0.45
C GLN A 242 8.36 -17.09 -1.01
N ILE A 243 8.20 -17.02 -2.33
CA ILE A 243 7.55 -15.90 -3.00
C ILE A 243 6.28 -16.43 -3.65
N PHE A 244 5.17 -15.80 -3.32
CA PHE A 244 3.85 -16.12 -3.82
C PHE A 244 3.35 -14.97 -4.69
N LYS A 245 2.77 -15.28 -5.85
CA LYS A 245 2.26 -14.29 -6.80
C LYS A 245 0.75 -14.50 -6.95
N PHE A 246 -0.10 -13.59 -6.55
CA PHE A 246 -1.55 -13.77 -6.71
C PHE A 246 -2.12 -12.78 -7.73
N ASP A 247 -3.01 -13.28 -8.58
CA ASP A 247 -3.79 -12.48 -9.51
C ASP A 247 -4.91 -11.74 -8.74
N VAL A 248 -4.82 -10.41 -8.72
CA VAL A 248 -5.80 -9.56 -8.04
C VAL A 248 -7.18 -9.70 -8.66
N ALA A 249 -7.31 -9.94 -9.97
CA ALA A 249 -8.61 -10.11 -10.62
C ALA A 249 -9.37 -11.34 -10.08
N LYS A 250 -8.66 -12.44 -9.81
CA LYS A 250 -9.25 -13.62 -9.15
C LYS A 250 -9.68 -13.31 -7.71
N VAL A 251 -8.91 -12.48 -6.99
CA VAL A 251 -9.28 -11.99 -5.66
C VAL A 251 -10.55 -11.15 -5.73
N VAL A 252 -10.66 -10.23 -6.69
CA VAL A 252 -11.86 -9.41 -6.93
C VAL A 252 -13.10 -10.28 -7.09
N GLN A 253 -13.03 -11.29 -7.97
CA GLN A 253 -14.18 -12.14 -8.23
C GLN A 253 -14.66 -12.85 -6.96
N ASN A 254 -13.72 -13.40 -6.19
CA ASN A 254 -14.02 -14.04 -4.91
C ASN A 254 -14.61 -13.05 -3.87
N LEU A 255 -14.16 -11.80 -3.88
CA LEU A 255 -14.69 -10.75 -2.99
C LEU A 255 -16.10 -10.30 -3.38
N LYS A 256 -16.44 -10.29 -4.68
CA LYS A 256 -17.76 -9.96 -5.21
C LYS A 256 -18.78 -11.07 -4.95
N ASP A 257 -18.38 -12.32 -5.17
CA ASP A 257 -19.32 -13.44 -5.27
C ASP A 257 -19.59 -14.16 -3.94
N ARG A 258 -18.68 -14.07 -2.93
CA ARG A 258 -18.80 -14.86 -1.70
C ARG A 258 -19.46 -14.14 -0.52
N LYS A 259 -20.60 -14.69 -0.07
CA LYS A 259 -21.28 -14.33 1.20
C LYS A 259 -20.65 -15.09 2.39
N GLY A 260 -19.59 -14.59 3.01
CA GLY A 260 -19.14 -15.09 4.33
C GLY A 260 -17.72 -14.70 4.76
N ALA A 261 -17.53 -14.47 6.06
CA ALA A 261 -16.26 -14.08 6.69
C ALA A 261 -15.31 -15.26 7.01
N ASN A 262 -15.77 -16.50 6.81
CA ASN A 262 -15.11 -17.70 7.33
C ASN A 262 -14.42 -18.56 6.25
N GLU A 263 -14.50 -18.16 4.99
CA GLU A 263 -13.78 -18.84 3.91
C GLU A 263 -12.54 -18.03 3.56
N CYS A 264 -11.37 -18.60 3.77
CA CYS A 264 -10.15 -17.96 3.31
C CYS A 264 -10.07 -18.10 1.79
N LEU A 265 -10.12 -16.95 1.11
CA LEU A 265 -10.44 -16.85 -0.31
C LEU A 265 -9.37 -17.46 -1.22
N LEU A 266 -8.12 -17.56 -0.74
CA LEU A 266 -6.97 -18.02 -1.51
C LEU A 266 -6.29 -19.27 -0.91
N SER A 267 -6.88 -19.89 0.12
CA SER A 267 -6.32 -21.08 0.77
C SER A 267 -7.26 -22.27 0.78
N LYS A 268 -6.71 -23.45 1.10
CA LYS A 268 -7.46 -24.71 1.26
C LYS A 268 -8.07 -24.82 2.66
N LYS A 269 -8.51 -26.05 3.03
CA LYS A 269 -9.01 -26.41 4.38
C LYS A 269 -8.17 -25.70 5.46
N GLU A 270 -8.85 -25.14 6.46
CA GLU A 270 -8.27 -24.47 7.63
C GLU A 270 -7.48 -23.18 7.37
N CYS A 271 -7.60 -22.60 6.17
CA CYS A 271 -6.98 -21.33 5.80
C CYS A 271 -5.46 -21.33 5.63
N GLN A 272 -4.80 -22.49 5.66
CA GLN A 272 -3.35 -22.58 5.48
C GLN A 272 -2.97 -22.35 4.01
N ILE A 273 -1.85 -21.64 3.79
CA ILE A 273 -1.22 -21.54 2.47
C ILE A 273 -0.76 -22.94 2.09
N ASP A 274 -1.43 -23.57 1.13
CA ASP A 274 -0.98 -24.85 0.60
C ASP A 274 0.03 -24.61 -0.51
N ASN A 275 1.26 -25.07 -0.29
CA ASN A 275 2.35 -25.08 -1.27
C ASN A 275 1.93 -25.80 -2.59
N LYS A 276 0.92 -26.67 -2.57
CA LYS A 276 0.35 -27.36 -3.75
C LYS A 276 -0.94 -26.71 -4.29
N ALA A 277 -1.66 -25.88 -3.53
CA ALA A 277 -2.92 -25.22 -3.97
C ALA A 277 -2.71 -23.88 -4.62
N LEU A 278 -1.53 -23.32 -4.42
CA LEU A 278 -0.97 -22.35 -5.33
C LEU A 278 -0.66 -23.09 -6.64
N SER A 279 -1.71 -23.43 -7.38
CA SER A 279 -1.64 -23.68 -8.81
C SER A 279 -1.36 -22.36 -9.55
N LEU A 280 -0.36 -21.62 -9.08
CA LEU A 280 0.47 -20.75 -9.87
C LEU A 280 1.49 -21.72 -10.43
N SER A 281 1.56 -21.90 -11.76
CA SER A 281 2.43 -22.90 -12.36
C SER A 281 3.82 -22.91 -11.69
N SER A 282 4.45 -24.09 -11.58
CA SER A 282 5.85 -24.31 -11.12
C SER A 282 6.91 -23.39 -11.78
N LYS A 283 6.50 -22.57 -12.76
CA LYS A 283 7.23 -21.43 -13.33
C LYS A 283 7.40 -20.22 -12.40
N TYR A 284 6.68 -20.11 -11.27
CA TYR A 284 6.62 -18.88 -10.45
C TYR A 284 6.89 -19.06 -8.95
N GLU A 285 7.10 -20.28 -8.46
CA GLU A 285 7.68 -20.49 -7.13
C GLU A 285 9.21 -20.37 -7.25
N ILE A 286 9.75 -19.19 -6.96
CA ILE A 286 11.20 -19.03 -6.88
C ILE A 286 11.61 -19.22 -5.43
N SER A 287 12.05 -20.43 -5.10
CA SER A 287 12.69 -20.73 -3.82
C SER A 287 14.16 -20.34 -3.87
N PHE A 288 14.55 -19.24 -3.20
CA PHE A 288 15.96 -18.94 -3.00
C PHE A 288 16.46 -19.62 -1.72
N LEU A 289 17.48 -20.47 -1.86
CA LEU A 289 18.25 -21.01 -0.73
C LEU A 289 19.30 -19.96 -0.34
N GLN A 290 19.17 -19.37 0.85
CA GLN A 290 20.28 -18.64 1.46
C GLN A 290 20.99 -19.57 2.46
N HIS A 291 22.19 -20.01 2.12
CA HIS A 291 23.11 -20.63 3.07
C HIS A 291 23.69 -19.51 3.95
N VAL A 292 23.25 -19.43 5.20
CA VAL A 292 23.91 -18.60 6.21
C VAL A 292 24.95 -19.48 6.89
N LYS A 293 26.23 -19.30 6.57
CA LYS A 293 27.32 -19.90 7.34
C LYS A 293 27.37 -19.16 8.67
N GLN A 294 27.22 -19.87 9.79
CA GLN A 294 27.35 -19.25 11.11
C GLN A 294 28.78 -18.71 11.28
N THR A 295 28.93 -17.39 11.28
CA THR A 295 30.11 -16.73 11.84
C THR A 295 29.67 -15.88 13.02
N LYS A 296 30.24 -16.15 14.21
CA LYS A 296 30.01 -15.34 15.41
C LYS A 296 30.48 -13.91 15.13
N GLY A 297 29.53 -12.97 15.04
CA GLY A 297 29.80 -11.54 14.97
C GLY A 297 29.25 -10.88 13.70
N ASN A 298 28.24 -10.03 13.88
CA ASN A 298 27.71 -9.03 12.94
C ASN A 298 27.26 -9.53 11.56
N ASP A 299 26.01 -10.02 11.49
CA ASP A 299 25.34 -10.37 10.24
C ASP A 299 24.86 -9.12 9.48
N LEU A 300 25.64 -8.69 8.48
CA LEU A 300 25.18 -7.84 7.39
C LEU A 300 24.51 -8.71 6.31
N VAL A 301 23.23 -8.42 6.03
CA VAL A 301 22.45 -9.00 4.94
C VAL A 301 22.89 -8.36 3.62
N ALA A 302 23.43 -9.16 2.69
CA ALA A 302 23.61 -8.74 1.30
C ALA A 302 22.28 -8.87 0.53
N PHE A 303 21.80 -7.76 -0.05
CA PHE A 303 20.65 -7.73 -0.95
C PHE A 303 21.12 -7.30 -2.36
N LEU A 304 20.63 -8.01 -3.39
CA LEU A 304 20.70 -7.70 -4.84
C LEU A 304 22.09 -7.43 -5.45
N ALA A 305 22.66 -8.43 -6.14
CA ALA A 305 23.59 -8.17 -7.24
C ALA A 305 22.95 -8.59 -8.56
N LYS A 306 22.86 -7.60 -9.47
CA LYS A 306 22.44 -7.68 -10.88
C LYS A 306 23.10 -8.83 -11.64
N GLY A 307 22.50 -9.14 -12.79
CA GLY A 307 23.02 -10.02 -13.83
C GLY A 307 24.52 -9.84 -14.10
N GLN A 308 25.13 -10.99 -14.39
CA GLN A 308 26.54 -11.26 -14.61
C GLN A 308 27.21 -10.35 -15.66
N SER A 309 28.43 -9.89 -15.40
CA SER A 309 29.66 -10.44 -16.00
C SER A 309 30.84 -9.50 -15.79
N SER A 310 32.01 -10.12 -15.72
CA SER A 310 33.35 -9.53 -15.67
C SER A 310 33.58 -8.38 -16.64
N ASN A 311 34.19 -7.30 -16.16
CA ASN A 311 35.51 -6.88 -16.64
C ASN A 311 36.05 -5.73 -15.79
N MET A 312 37.32 -5.86 -15.40
CA MET A 312 38.12 -4.74 -14.89
C MET A 312 38.03 -3.55 -15.87
N ALA A 313 37.90 -2.34 -15.33
CA ALA A 313 38.49 -1.17 -15.98
C ALA A 313 38.69 -0.02 -14.97
N LEU A 314 39.96 0.30 -14.69
CA LEU A 314 40.38 1.70 -14.50
C LEU A 314 40.27 2.44 -15.85
N PRO A 315 40.33 3.78 -15.91
CA PRO A 315 39.35 4.76 -15.47
C PRO A 315 38.68 5.51 -16.64
N ARG A 316 37.52 6.11 -16.33
CA ARG A 316 36.70 7.14 -17.03
C ARG A 316 37.08 7.60 -18.45
N LYS A 317 36.07 7.57 -19.33
CA LYS A 317 35.73 8.71 -20.21
C LYS A 317 34.23 9.01 -20.19
N SER A 318 33.97 10.27 -20.47
CA SER A 318 32.74 11.05 -20.39
C SER A 318 31.51 10.49 -21.10
N GLY A 319 30.35 10.71 -20.48
CA GLY A 319 29.08 10.95 -21.16
C GLY A 319 28.19 9.73 -21.38
N GLU A 320 27.40 9.35 -20.38
CA GLU A 320 26.08 8.73 -20.60
C GLU A 320 25.30 8.68 -19.27
N LYS A 321 24.11 9.30 -19.25
CA LYS A 321 23.19 9.27 -18.11
C LYS A 321 22.43 7.94 -18.13
N VAL A 322 22.72 7.06 -17.19
CA VAL A 322 21.90 5.85 -16.96
C VAL A 322 20.75 6.20 -16.02
N LYS A 323 19.52 6.20 -16.57
CA LYS A 323 18.28 6.21 -15.79
C LYS A 323 18.16 4.89 -15.02
N THR A 324 17.95 4.96 -13.71
CA THR A 324 17.65 3.80 -12.88
C THR A 324 16.14 3.77 -12.62
N PHE A 325 15.46 2.73 -13.12
CA PHE A 325 14.10 2.39 -12.73
C PHE A 325 14.14 1.56 -11.45
N LEU A 326 13.35 1.94 -10.46
CA LEU A 326 13.06 1.18 -9.25
C LEU A 326 11.68 0.55 -9.40
N LEU A 327 11.62 -0.78 -9.23
CA LEU A 327 10.40 -1.58 -9.06
C LEU A 327 9.89 -1.49 -7.62
#